data_AF-A0A3D4Q0J4-F1
#
_entry.id   AF-A0A3D4Q0J4-F1
#
_cell.length_a   1.000
_cell.length_b   1.000
_cell.length_c   1.000
_cell.angle_alpha   90.00
_cell.angle_beta   90.00
_cell.angle_gamma   90.00
#
_symmetry.space_group_name_H-M   'P 1'
#
loop_
_entity.id
_entity.type
_entity.pdbx_description
1 polymer ?
#
loop_
_entity_poly.entity_id
_entity_poly.type
_entity_poly.pdbx_seq_one_letter_code
_entity_poly.pdbx_strand_id
1 'polypeptide(L)'
;KMSKSKGNVLDPLDIIDGIDLETLVQKRTTGLMNPKDAGKIEKQTRKEFPEGIQAYGTDALRFTFCSLASTGRDIKFDMGRVEGYRNFCNKIWNAMRFTLMQCENQDCGQDGSTDYELSLGDRWIISKLQIAEKTVAENLDNYRLDLASQAIYSFVWDEYCSWYLEATKAVLFNANATAAQKKGTRRTLVRVLETILRLVHPLMPFITEEIWQIIKPLSGATGETIMHASYPQADDSKIDQQALSDVEWLQSVVAGVRNIRGEMNISPAKDLPVLFKNGTSDDQQRLNNNQQFLKKLASLESVTWLNTGDVEPMSATALVGQMEILVPMAGLIDKDAEIARLTKECSKLIQDIERTETKLGNEAFVAKAPAEVVANERNRVAENKIAVEKLREQIQKISAL
;
A
#
# COMPACT_ATOMS: atom_id res chain seq x y z
N LYS A 1 10.42 39.03 -11.38
CA LYS A 1 11.01 38.56 -12.66
C LYS A 1 10.33 37.25 -13.03
N MET A 2 9.33 37.27 -13.91
CA MET A 2 8.72 36.03 -14.41
C MET A 2 9.81 35.21 -15.09
N SER A 3 9.95 33.95 -14.67
CA SER A 3 10.94 33.01 -15.19
C SER A 3 10.82 32.95 -16.71
N LYS A 4 11.91 33.30 -17.41
CA LYS A 4 12.03 33.06 -18.85
C LYS A 4 12.22 31.57 -19.04
N SER A 5 11.12 30.81 -19.00
CA SER A 5 11.14 29.37 -19.23
C SER A 5 11.52 29.09 -20.69
N LYS A 6 12.26 28.00 -20.93
CA LYS A 6 12.67 27.59 -22.29
C LYS A 6 11.51 26.95 -23.08
N GLY A 7 10.25 27.20 -22.71
CA GLY A 7 9.08 26.52 -23.30
C GLY A 7 8.86 25.07 -22.84
N ASN A 8 9.67 24.59 -21.90
CA ASN A 8 9.67 23.21 -21.43
C ASN A 8 9.02 23.03 -20.04
N VAL A 9 8.43 24.08 -19.46
CA VAL A 9 7.86 24.07 -18.11
C VAL A 9 6.37 23.78 -18.21
N LEU A 10 5.91 22.77 -17.48
CA LEU A 10 4.48 22.50 -17.31
C LEU A 10 3.88 23.53 -16.35
N ASP A 11 2.71 24.06 -16.69
CA ASP A 11 1.96 24.92 -15.78
C ASP A 11 1.33 24.04 -14.69
N PRO A 12 1.53 24.34 -13.39
CA PRO A 12 0.84 23.65 -12.31
C PRO A 12 -0.68 23.59 -12.48
N LEU A 13 -1.31 24.63 -13.06
CA LEU A 13 -2.75 24.63 -13.30
C LEU A 13 -3.18 23.56 -14.31
N ASP A 14 -2.35 23.28 -15.31
CA ASP A 14 -2.63 22.23 -16.30
C ASP A 14 -2.63 20.83 -15.66
N ILE A 15 -1.90 20.67 -14.56
CA ILE A 15 -1.84 19.42 -13.77
C ILE A 15 -3.03 19.34 -12.80
N ILE A 16 -3.42 20.47 -12.22
CA ILE A 16 -4.55 20.56 -11.28
C ILE A 16 -5.88 20.34 -12.01
N ASP A 17 -6.13 21.13 -13.05
CA ASP A 17 -7.41 21.22 -13.76
C ASP A 17 -7.48 20.28 -14.98
N GLY A 18 -6.33 19.79 -15.44
CA GLY A 18 -6.22 19.06 -16.69
C GLY A 18 -6.18 19.98 -17.91
N ILE A 19 -5.71 19.45 -19.03
CA ILE A 19 -5.63 20.15 -20.32
C ILE A 19 -5.59 19.14 -21.47
N ASP A 20 -6.33 19.41 -22.54
CA ASP A 20 -6.26 18.57 -23.74
C ASP A 20 -4.93 18.75 -24.50
N LEU A 21 -4.58 17.78 -25.35
CA LEU A 21 -3.31 17.79 -26.07
C LEU A 21 -3.11 19.06 -26.91
N GLU A 22 -4.13 19.49 -27.66
CA GLU A 22 -3.95 20.58 -28.62
C GLU A 22 -3.78 21.92 -27.90
N THR A 23 -4.56 22.17 -26.85
CA THR A 23 -4.39 23.35 -26.01
C THR A 23 -3.03 23.34 -25.29
N LEU A 24 -2.57 22.18 -24.82
CA LEU A 24 -1.24 22.02 -24.20
C LEU A 24 -0.11 22.30 -25.19
N VAL A 25 -0.20 21.78 -26.42
CA VAL A 25 0.78 22.05 -27.48
C VAL A 25 0.80 23.53 -27.82
N GLN A 26 -0.36 24.17 -27.98
CA GLN A 26 -0.45 25.60 -28.27
C GLN A 26 0.21 26.41 -27.15
N LYS A 27 -0.11 26.10 -25.89
CA LYS A 27 0.43 26.77 -24.71
C LYS A 27 1.95 26.61 -24.61
N ARG A 28 2.48 25.41 -24.85
CA ARG A 28 3.93 25.11 -24.78
C ARG A 28 4.74 25.62 -25.97
N THR A 29 4.11 25.97 -27.10
CA THR A 29 4.78 26.47 -28.31
C THR A 29 4.62 27.99 -28.53
N THR A 30 3.83 28.67 -27.70
CA THR A 30 3.62 30.12 -27.77
C THR A 30 4.58 30.88 -26.84
N GLY A 31 5.07 32.05 -27.26
CA GLY A 31 5.89 32.93 -26.40
C GLY A 31 7.29 32.39 -26.08
N LEU A 32 7.79 31.44 -26.88
CA LEU A 32 9.11 30.83 -26.69
C LEU A 32 10.25 31.85 -26.79
N MET A 33 11.24 31.72 -25.92
CA MET A 33 12.48 32.50 -26.00
C MET A 33 13.25 32.26 -27.31
N ASN A 34 13.18 31.03 -27.85
CA ASN A 34 13.71 30.66 -29.16
C ASN A 34 12.60 30.01 -29.99
N PRO A 35 11.99 30.73 -30.95
CA PRO A 35 10.89 30.20 -31.78
C PRO A 35 11.25 28.94 -32.58
N LYS A 36 12.54 28.70 -32.88
CA LYS A 36 12.98 27.52 -33.65
C LYS A 36 12.76 26.20 -32.89
N ASP A 37 12.62 26.25 -31.57
CA ASP A 37 12.42 25.06 -30.73
C ASP A 37 10.96 24.56 -30.74
N ALA A 38 10.01 25.33 -31.30
CA ALA A 38 8.58 25.00 -31.30
C ALA A 38 8.28 23.59 -31.82
N GLY A 39 8.81 23.24 -33.00
CA GLY A 39 8.56 21.91 -33.60
C GLY A 39 9.19 20.75 -32.81
N LYS A 40 10.26 21.01 -32.04
CA LYS A 40 10.85 20.02 -31.13
C LYS A 40 9.98 19.83 -29.89
N ILE A 41 9.53 20.93 -29.28
CA ILE A 41 8.66 20.94 -28.09
C ILE A 41 7.32 20.30 -28.40
N GLU A 42 6.74 20.57 -29.57
CA GLU A 42 5.50 19.93 -30.02
C GLU A 42 5.67 18.40 -30.09
N LYS A 43 6.69 17.92 -30.81
CA LYS A 43 6.95 16.47 -30.94
C LYS A 43 7.17 15.80 -29.59
N GLN A 44 7.89 16.46 -28.69
CA GLN A 44 8.12 15.96 -27.33
C GLN A 44 6.81 15.94 -26.52
N THR A 45 6.02 17.01 -26.57
CA THR A 45 4.74 17.13 -25.85
C THR A 45 3.77 16.03 -26.29
N ARG A 46 3.61 15.83 -27.60
CA ARG A 46 2.74 14.77 -28.15
C ARG A 46 3.22 13.37 -27.77
N LYS A 47 4.52 13.17 -27.60
CA LYS A 47 5.09 11.89 -27.16
C LYS A 47 4.87 11.64 -25.67
N GLU A 48 5.08 12.66 -24.84
CA GLU A 48 4.97 12.56 -23.38
C GLU A 48 3.51 12.58 -22.90
N PHE A 49 2.65 13.33 -23.58
CA PHE A 49 1.26 13.59 -23.20
C PHE A 49 0.33 13.34 -24.39
N PRO A 50 0.25 12.11 -24.92
CA PRO A 50 -0.50 11.81 -26.15
C PRO A 50 -1.99 12.13 -26.06
N GLU A 51 -2.55 12.17 -24.85
CA GLU A 51 -3.96 12.52 -24.59
C GLU A 51 -4.10 13.84 -23.81
N GLY A 52 -3.03 14.63 -23.72
CA GLY A 52 -2.95 15.78 -22.81
C GLY A 52 -2.62 15.37 -21.37
N ILE A 53 -3.02 16.19 -20.40
CA ILE A 53 -2.80 15.98 -18.97
C ILE A 53 -4.16 15.83 -18.29
N GLN A 54 -4.33 14.76 -17.51
CA GLN A 54 -5.53 14.55 -16.71
C GLN A 54 -5.58 15.51 -15.51
N ALA A 55 -6.78 15.80 -15.01
CA ALA A 55 -6.96 16.56 -13.78
C ALA A 55 -6.55 15.72 -12.56
N TYR A 56 -5.48 16.11 -11.88
CA TYR A 56 -5.00 15.43 -10.67
C TYR A 56 -5.42 16.14 -9.38
N GLY A 57 -5.79 17.42 -9.45
CA GLY A 57 -6.21 18.23 -8.30
C GLY A 57 -5.04 18.78 -7.46
N THR A 58 -5.35 19.83 -6.69
CA THR A 58 -4.36 20.61 -5.94
C THR A 58 -3.67 19.81 -4.84
N ASP A 59 -4.42 18.99 -4.09
CA ASP A 59 -3.87 18.23 -2.96
C ASP A 59 -2.86 17.16 -3.40
N ALA A 60 -3.14 16.46 -4.51
CA ALA A 60 -2.22 15.49 -5.08
C ALA A 60 -0.90 16.17 -5.49
N LEU A 61 -0.98 17.34 -6.14
CA LEU A 61 0.20 18.09 -6.53
C LEU A 61 0.99 18.62 -5.32
N ARG A 62 0.30 19.19 -4.32
CA ARG A 62 0.92 19.66 -3.07
C ARG A 62 1.64 18.53 -2.34
N PHE A 63 1.00 17.39 -2.17
CA PHE A 63 1.58 16.24 -1.48
C PHE A 63 2.78 15.68 -2.26
N THR A 64 2.73 15.69 -3.59
CA THR A 64 3.87 15.31 -4.45
C THR A 64 5.10 16.19 -4.18
N PHE A 65 4.92 17.50 -4.10
CA PHE A 65 6.05 18.40 -3.80
C PHE A 65 6.54 18.24 -2.37
N CYS A 66 5.65 18.05 -1.39
CA CYS A 66 6.05 17.78 -0.01
C CYS A 66 6.89 16.50 0.08
N SER A 67 6.48 15.41 -0.59
CA SER A 67 7.19 14.13 -0.56
C SER A 67 8.52 14.15 -1.32
N LEU A 68 8.71 15.10 -2.24
CA LEU A 68 9.93 15.32 -2.99
C LEU A 68 10.89 16.33 -2.34
N ALA A 69 10.46 17.03 -1.29
CA ALA A 69 11.21 18.11 -0.65
C ALA A 69 12.37 17.59 0.25
N SER A 70 13.17 16.64 -0.25
CA SER A 70 14.37 16.16 0.42
C SER A 70 15.50 17.18 0.33
N THR A 71 16.15 17.45 1.46
CA THR A 71 17.24 18.43 1.55
C THR A 71 18.44 18.05 0.67
N GLY A 72 18.96 19.02 -0.10
CA GLY A 72 20.24 18.90 -0.81
C GLY A 72 20.21 18.05 -2.09
N ARG A 73 19.04 17.73 -2.63
CA ARG A 73 18.89 17.02 -3.92
C ARG A 73 17.98 17.80 -4.87
N ASP A 74 18.24 17.68 -6.17
CA ASP A 74 17.34 18.21 -7.19
C ASP A 74 15.99 17.47 -7.13
N ILE A 75 14.89 18.24 -7.22
CA ILE A 75 13.54 17.67 -7.30
C ILE A 75 13.32 17.12 -8.70
N LYS A 76 13.37 15.79 -8.83
CA LYS A 76 12.93 15.10 -10.04
C LYS A 76 11.42 14.93 -9.99
N PHE A 77 10.71 15.90 -10.56
CA PHE A 77 9.27 15.82 -10.73
C PHE A 77 8.89 14.74 -11.74
N ASP A 78 7.87 13.95 -11.41
CA ASP A 78 7.38 12.84 -12.22
C ASP A 78 5.84 12.79 -12.12
N MET A 79 5.17 12.71 -13.27
CA MET A 79 3.70 12.69 -13.33
C MET A 79 3.09 11.42 -12.73
N GLY A 80 3.81 10.30 -12.79
CA GLY A 80 3.38 9.05 -12.15
C GLY A 80 3.28 9.19 -10.63
N ARG A 81 4.13 9.99 -10.00
CA ARG A 81 4.00 10.31 -8.57
C ARG A 81 2.74 11.12 -8.26
N VAL A 82 2.40 12.10 -9.10
CA VAL A 82 1.17 12.90 -8.92
C VAL A 82 -0.06 12.00 -9.03
N GLU A 83 -0.07 11.09 -10.01
CA GLU A 83 -1.12 10.08 -10.14
C GLU A 83 -1.23 9.20 -8.89
N GLY A 84 -0.08 8.75 -8.35
CA GLY A 84 -0.02 8.00 -7.09
C GLY A 84 -0.68 8.75 -5.92
N TYR A 85 -0.42 10.05 -5.78
CA TYR A 85 -1.02 10.86 -4.70
C TYR A 85 -2.47 11.28 -4.97
N ARG A 86 -2.91 11.34 -6.23
CA ARG A 86 -4.34 11.40 -6.56
C ARG A 86 -5.05 10.13 -6.08
N ASN A 87 -4.43 8.97 -6.26
CA ASN A 87 -4.96 7.71 -5.74
C ASN A 87 -4.94 7.68 -4.20
N PHE A 88 -3.96 8.33 -3.56
CA PHE A 88 -3.96 8.53 -2.11
C PHE A 88 -5.13 9.39 -1.62
N CYS A 89 -5.43 10.50 -2.30
CA CYS A 89 -6.63 11.31 -2.03
C CYS A 89 -7.91 10.45 -2.11
N ASN A 90 -8.05 9.66 -3.18
CA ASN A 90 -9.17 8.71 -3.34
C ASN A 90 -9.23 7.68 -2.19
N LYS A 91 -8.08 7.22 -1.69
CA LYS A 91 -8.01 6.28 -0.57
C LYS A 91 -8.57 6.88 0.71
N ILE A 92 -8.22 8.14 1.03
CA ILE A 92 -8.75 8.87 2.19
C ILE A 92 -10.26 9.07 2.05
N TRP A 93 -10.72 9.46 0.86
CA TRP A 93 -12.15 9.61 0.58
C TRP A 93 -12.93 8.31 0.77
N ASN A 94 -12.39 7.19 0.28
CA ASN A 94 -13.00 5.87 0.46
C ASN A 94 -13.02 5.43 1.94
N ALA A 95 -12.00 5.79 2.72
CA ALA A 95 -11.97 5.53 4.15
C ALA A 95 -13.06 6.33 4.90
N MET A 96 -13.31 7.59 4.51
CA MET A 96 -14.47 8.35 5.00
C MET A 96 -15.78 7.65 4.64
N ARG A 97 -15.98 7.26 3.37
CA ARG A 97 -17.23 6.59 2.94
C ARG A 97 -17.50 5.32 3.73
N PHE A 98 -16.46 4.51 3.95
CA PHE A 98 -16.57 3.33 4.80
C PHE A 98 -16.96 3.71 6.24
N THR A 99 -16.32 4.72 6.81
CA THR A 99 -16.61 5.20 8.18
C THR A 99 -18.05 5.66 8.31
N LEU A 100 -18.56 6.49 7.38
CA LEU A 100 -19.96 6.91 7.36
C LEU A 100 -20.90 5.72 7.29
N MET A 101 -20.67 4.80 6.35
CA MET A 101 -21.49 3.60 6.19
C MET A 101 -21.59 2.76 7.46
N GLN A 102 -20.53 2.72 8.30
CA GLN A 102 -20.51 1.93 9.53
C GLN A 102 -21.00 2.69 10.78
N CYS A 103 -21.01 4.02 10.75
CA CYS A 103 -21.17 4.87 11.93
C CYS A 103 -22.39 5.79 11.88
N GLU A 104 -22.91 6.11 10.69
CA GLU A 104 -24.07 6.98 10.55
C GLU A 104 -25.30 6.36 11.24
N ASN A 105 -25.99 7.16 12.05
CA ASN A 105 -27.13 6.73 12.88
C ASN A 105 -26.79 5.60 13.88
N GLN A 106 -25.53 5.46 14.27
CA GLN A 106 -25.08 4.48 15.25
C GLN A 106 -24.45 5.16 16.47
N ASP A 107 -24.45 4.48 17.61
CA ASP A 107 -23.68 4.91 18.77
C ASP A 107 -22.17 4.75 18.49
N CYS A 108 -21.47 5.90 18.43
CA CYS A 108 -20.03 6.01 18.20
C CYS A 108 -19.28 6.43 19.48
N GLY A 109 -19.94 6.47 20.63
CA GLY A 109 -19.35 6.74 21.94
C GLY A 109 -18.66 8.10 22.11
N GLN A 110 -18.93 9.10 21.26
CA GLN A 110 -18.29 10.43 21.38
C GLN A 110 -18.83 11.31 22.52
N ASP A 111 -19.77 10.79 23.30
CA ASP A 111 -20.42 11.44 24.45
C ASP A 111 -19.59 11.35 25.76
N GLY A 112 -18.39 10.78 25.72
CA GLY A 112 -17.55 10.59 26.89
C GLY A 112 -17.91 9.36 27.74
N SER A 113 -18.85 8.54 27.26
CA SER A 113 -19.19 7.26 27.89
C SER A 113 -18.02 6.28 27.92
N THR A 114 -18.02 5.37 28.90
CA THR A 114 -16.99 4.34 29.13
C THR A 114 -17.52 2.92 28.94
N ASP A 115 -18.77 2.77 28.50
CA ASP A 115 -19.46 1.50 28.25
C ASP A 115 -19.12 0.93 26.85
N TYR A 116 -17.82 0.89 26.53
CA TYR A 116 -17.30 0.34 25.28
C TYR A 116 -16.16 -0.62 25.55
N GLU A 117 -15.92 -1.52 24.60
CA GLU A 117 -14.83 -2.50 24.67
C GLU A 117 -13.96 -2.35 23.43
N LEU A 118 -12.64 -2.21 23.62
CA LEU A 118 -11.68 -2.11 22.53
C LEU A 118 -11.18 -3.49 22.13
N SER A 119 -11.35 -3.83 20.85
CA SER A 119 -10.73 -5.03 20.28
C SER A 119 -9.21 -4.89 20.20
N LEU A 120 -8.52 -5.99 19.91
CA LEU A 120 -7.08 -5.96 19.62
C LEU A 120 -6.75 -4.95 18.51
N GLY A 121 -7.54 -4.94 17.43
CA GLY A 121 -7.36 -4.00 16.31
C GLY A 121 -7.53 -2.53 16.73
N ASP A 122 -8.46 -2.25 17.64
CA ASP A 122 -8.70 -0.90 18.15
C ASP A 122 -7.53 -0.40 19.00
N ARG A 123 -7.05 -1.21 19.96
CA ARG A 123 -5.88 -0.87 20.79
C ARG A 123 -4.62 -0.68 19.95
N TRP A 124 -4.45 -1.54 18.95
CA TRP A 124 -3.33 -1.48 18.01
C TRP A 124 -3.32 -0.19 17.19
N ILE A 125 -4.42 0.17 16.53
CA ILE A 125 -4.44 1.36 15.67
C ILE A 125 -4.30 2.65 16.48
N ILE A 126 -4.82 2.68 17.71
CA ILE A 126 -4.62 3.79 18.64
C ILE A 126 -3.13 3.95 18.94
N SER A 127 -2.43 2.85 19.23
CA SER A 127 -0.98 2.85 19.48
C SER A 127 -0.20 3.33 18.26
N LYS A 128 -0.53 2.82 17.07
CA LYS A 128 0.08 3.26 15.79
C LYS A 128 -0.16 4.73 15.51
N LEU A 129 -1.34 5.26 15.86
CA LEU A 129 -1.64 6.68 15.74
C LEU A 129 -0.70 7.52 16.60
N GLN A 130 -0.42 7.13 17.85
CA GLN A 130 0.48 7.89 18.72
C GLN A 130 1.90 7.96 18.14
N ILE A 131 2.38 6.83 17.61
CA ILE A 131 3.68 6.74 16.93
C ILE A 131 3.70 7.63 15.69
N ALA A 132 2.62 7.63 14.90
CA ALA A 132 2.50 8.47 13.71
C ALA A 132 2.46 9.97 14.07
N GLU A 133 1.69 10.36 15.08
CA GLU A 133 1.62 11.75 15.58
C GLU A 133 3.01 12.27 15.97
N LYS A 134 3.74 11.48 16.76
CA LYS A 134 5.11 11.82 17.18
C LYS A 134 6.06 11.94 15.98
N THR A 135 6.05 10.94 15.10
CA THR A 135 6.92 10.91 13.92
C THR A 135 6.64 12.09 12.98
N VAL A 136 5.37 12.43 12.76
CA VAL A 136 4.99 13.55 11.89
C VAL A 136 5.37 14.88 12.54
N ALA A 137 5.09 15.08 13.83
CA ALA A 137 5.47 16.28 14.55
C ALA A 137 6.99 16.51 14.52
N GLU A 138 7.79 15.49 14.84
CA GLU A 138 9.26 15.57 14.79
C GLU A 138 9.78 15.95 13.40
N ASN A 139 9.19 15.41 12.33
CA ASN A 139 9.62 15.73 10.97
C ASN A 139 9.18 17.14 10.53
N LEU A 140 7.99 17.60 10.94
CA LEU A 140 7.53 18.96 10.68
C LEU A 140 8.39 20.00 11.40
N ASP A 141 8.75 19.76 12.67
CA ASP A 141 9.62 20.63 13.46
C ASP A 141 11.02 20.80 12.83
N ASN A 142 11.48 19.77 12.11
CA ASN A 142 12.76 19.77 11.42
C ASN A 142 12.66 20.13 9.92
N TYR A 143 11.49 20.64 9.47
CA TYR A 143 11.22 20.98 8.06
C TYR A 143 11.43 19.81 7.07
N ARG A 144 11.35 18.56 7.56
CA ARG A 144 11.44 17.32 6.78
C ARG A 144 10.07 16.90 6.25
N LEU A 145 9.51 17.73 5.36
CA LEU A 145 8.21 17.47 4.74
C LEU A 145 8.19 16.13 3.97
N ASP A 146 9.33 15.72 3.42
CA ASP A 146 9.49 14.44 2.74
C ASP A 146 9.22 13.26 3.67
N LEU A 147 9.83 13.27 4.86
CA LEU A 147 9.65 12.24 5.89
C LEU A 147 8.28 12.32 6.56
N ALA A 148 7.75 13.53 6.79
CA ALA A 148 6.39 13.72 7.29
C ALA A 148 5.35 13.14 6.31
N SER A 149 5.49 13.43 5.00
CA SER A 149 4.66 12.84 3.95
C SER A 149 4.74 11.31 3.94
N GLN A 150 5.94 10.75 4.09
CA GLN A 150 6.12 9.28 4.13
C GLN A 150 5.45 8.66 5.35
N ALA A 151 5.61 9.24 6.53
CA ALA A 151 4.99 8.77 7.77
C ALA A 151 3.45 8.83 7.70
N ILE A 152 2.90 9.95 7.20
CA ILE A 152 1.45 10.11 6.94
C ILE A 152 0.96 9.03 5.97
N TYR A 153 1.63 8.89 4.83
CA TYR A 153 1.23 7.93 3.80
C TYR A 153 1.21 6.51 4.35
N SER A 154 2.28 6.08 5.04
CA SER A 154 2.37 4.73 5.56
C SER A 154 1.33 4.45 6.64
N PHE A 155 1.11 5.39 7.57
CA PHE A 155 0.07 5.21 8.59
C PHE A 155 -1.33 5.12 7.98
N VAL A 156 -1.67 6.02 7.05
CA VAL A 156 -3.02 6.04 6.45
C VAL A 156 -3.23 4.83 5.53
N TRP A 157 -2.27 4.53 4.66
CA TRP A 157 -2.42 3.50 3.63
C TRP A 157 -2.21 2.10 4.20
N ASP A 158 -1.07 1.87 4.84
CA ASP A 158 -0.64 0.54 5.26
C ASP A 158 -1.36 0.15 6.54
N GLU A 159 -1.40 1.02 7.54
CA GLU A 159 -1.93 0.66 8.86
C GLU A 159 -3.45 0.85 8.95
N TYR A 160 -3.94 2.08 8.74
CA TYR A 160 -5.36 2.38 8.90
C TYR A 160 -6.20 1.69 7.83
N CYS A 161 -5.87 1.91 6.55
CA CYS A 161 -6.72 1.43 5.47
C CYS A 161 -6.55 -0.06 5.15
N SER A 162 -5.32 -0.57 5.13
CA SER A 162 -5.08 -1.96 4.69
C SER A 162 -5.29 -2.98 5.81
N TRP A 163 -5.12 -2.57 7.07
CA TRP A 163 -5.23 -3.44 8.23
C TRP A 163 -6.40 -3.10 9.15
N TYR A 164 -6.48 -1.87 9.65
CA TYR A 164 -7.49 -1.54 10.64
C TYR A 164 -8.92 -1.59 10.09
N LEU A 165 -9.17 -1.04 8.90
CA LEU A 165 -10.51 -1.13 8.29
C LEU A 165 -10.97 -2.58 8.10
N GLU A 166 -10.08 -3.49 7.74
CA GLU A 166 -10.40 -4.92 7.67
C GLU A 166 -10.63 -5.55 9.05
N ALA A 167 -9.85 -5.15 10.07
CA ALA A 167 -10.06 -5.53 11.46
C ALA A 167 -11.44 -5.14 11.98
N THR A 168 -11.92 -3.94 11.63
CA THR A 168 -13.26 -3.50 12.05
C THR A 168 -14.37 -4.42 11.54
N LYS A 169 -14.23 -5.01 10.35
CA LYS A 169 -15.24 -5.93 9.77
C LYS A 169 -15.38 -7.22 10.58
N ALA A 170 -14.32 -7.65 11.28
CA ALA A 170 -14.39 -8.82 12.15
C ALA A 170 -15.30 -8.59 13.36
N VAL A 171 -15.45 -7.34 13.80
CA VAL A 171 -16.35 -6.96 14.91
C VAL A 171 -17.71 -6.52 14.37
N LEU A 172 -17.75 -5.58 13.43
CA LEU A 172 -18.98 -4.93 12.97
C LEU A 172 -19.91 -5.89 12.21
N PHE A 173 -19.34 -6.86 11.48
CA PHE A 173 -20.12 -7.87 10.74
C PHE A 173 -20.27 -9.19 11.51
N ASN A 174 -19.86 -9.23 12.79
CA ASN A 174 -20.11 -10.38 13.64
C ASN A 174 -21.47 -10.23 14.35
N ALA A 175 -22.37 -11.20 14.09
CA ALA A 175 -23.68 -11.24 14.73
C ALA A 175 -23.60 -11.41 16.25
N ASN A 176 -22.53 -12.04 16.76
CA ASN A 176 -22.32 -12.32 18.18
C ASN A 176 -21.51 -11.23 18.89
N ALA A 177 -21.03 -10.20 18.18
CA ALA A 177 -20.31 -9.09 18.82
C ALA A 177 -21.25 -8.26 19.69
N THR A 178 -20.81 -7.94 20.91
CA THR A 178 -21.60 -7.19 21.88
C THR A 178 -21.82 -5.74 21.43
N ALA A 179 -22.82 -5.06 21.99
CA ALA A 179 -23.03 -3.63 21.74
C ALA A 179 -21.80 -2.79 22.14
N ALA A 180 -21.17 -3.12 23.26
CA ALA A 180 -19.96 -2.46 23.75
C ALA A 180 -18.76 -2.62 22.79
N GLN A 181 -18.58 -3.80 22.20
CA GLN A 181 -17.54 -4.05 21.19
C GLN A 181 -17.78 -3.24 19.91
N LYS A 182 -19.03 -3.27 19.39
CA LYS A 182 -19.39 -2.47 18.20
C LYS A 182 -19.23 -0.98 18.43
N LYS A 183 -19.63 -0.49 19.62
CA LYS A 183 -19.44 0.91 20.05
C LYS A 183 -17.95 1.26 20.11
N GLY A 184 -17.12 0.41 20.71
CA GLY A 184 -15.66 0.62 20.81
C GLY A 184 -14.97 0.71 19.45
N THR A 185 -15.34 -0.16 18.51
CA THR A 185 -14.81 -0.12 17.14
C THR A 185 -15.26 1.12 16.38
N ARG A 186 -16.55 1.49 16.41
CA ARG A 186 -17.05 2.71 15.75
C ARG A 186 -16.42 3.98 16.31
N ARG A 187 -16.31 4.05 17.64
CA ARG A 187 -15.61 5.10 18.36
C ARG A 187 -14.19 5.30 17.85
N THR A 188 -13.45 4.20 17.77
CA THR A 188 -12.04 4.23 17.37
C THR A 188 -11.91 4.60 15.90
N LEU A 189 -12.74 4.03 15.03
CA LEU A 189 -12.80 4.34 13.60
C LEU A 189 -12.99 5.85 13.34
N VAL A 190 -13.99 6.46 13.99
CA VAL A 190 -14.25 7.90 13.82
C VAL A 190 -13.13 8.76 14.38
N ARG A 191 -12.61 8.45 15.58
CA ARG A 191 -11.54 9.24 16.22
C ARG A 191 -10.23 9.22 15.45
N VAL A 192 -9.84 8.03 14.98
CA VAL A 192 -8.60 7.88 14.21
C VAL A 192 -8.74 8.58 12.85
N LEU A 193 -9.89 8.46 12.17
CA LEU A 193 -10.13 9.20 10.92
C LEU A 193 -10.05 10.71 11.13
N GLU A 194 -10.73 11.26 12.14
CA GLU A 194 -10.69 12.70 12.42
C GLU A 194 -9.26 13.19 12.67
N THR A 195 -8.47 12.41 13.42
CA THR A 195 -7.08 12.74 13.71
C THR A 195 -6.19 12.65 12.47
N ILE A 196 -6.41 11.65 11.60
CA ILE A 196 -5.75 11.54 10.29
C ILE A 196 -5.95 12.82 9.49
N LEU A 197 -7.18 13.35 9.44
CA LEU A 197 -7.46 14.57 8.67
C LEU A 197 -6.66 15.76 9.20
N ARG A 198 -6.58 15.92 10.53
CA ARG A 198 -5.77 16.98 11.15
C ARG A 198 -4.28 16.81 10.89
N LEU A 199 -3.75 15.58 10.92
CA LEU A 199 -2.34 15.31 10.56
C LEU A 199 -2.05 15.67 9.10
N VAL A 200 -2.97 15.34 8.20
CA VAL A 200 -2.82 15.48 6.75
C VAL A 200 -3.05 16.91 6.26
N HIS A 201 -3.89 17.69 6.96
CA HIS A 201 -4.38 18.99 6.50
C HIS A 201 -3.29 19.99 6.05
N PRO A 202 -2.13 20.13 6.72
CA PRO A 202 -1.11 21.07 6.26
C PRO A 202 -0.57 20.75 4.85
N LEU A 203 -0.65 19.47 4.43
CA LEU A 203 -0.18 19.00 3.14
C LEU A 203 -1.31 18.97 2.10
N MET A 204 -2.52 18.53 2.49
CA MET A 204 -3.68 18.37 1.60
C MET A 204 -4.93 19.06 2.16
N PRO A 205 -5.00 20.41 2.13
CA PRO A 205 -6.01 21.14 2.86
C PRO A 205 -7.43 21.01 2.31
N PHE A 206 -7.62 20.81 1.00
CA PHE A 206 -8.97 20.89 0.41
C PHE A 206 -9.78 19.63 0.71
N ILE A 207 -9.23 18.46 0.43
CA ILE A 207 -9.89 17.17 0.69
C ILE A 207 -10.08 16.93 2.18
N THR A 208 -9.12 17.35 3.01
CA THR A 208 -9.24 17.16 4.47
C THR A 208 -10.28 18.07 5.08
N GLU A 209 -10.41 19.32 4.62
CA GLU A 209 -11.48 20.22 5.05
C GLU A 209 -12.84 19.62 4.69
N GLU A 210 -13.05 19.25 3.42
CA GLU A 210 -14.32 18.69 2.94
C GLU A 210 -14.72 17.45 3.77
N ILE A 211 -13.80 16.50 3.93
CA ILE A 211 -14.05 15.29 4.71
C ILE A 211 -14.31 15.63 6.18
N TRP A 212 -13.54 16.54 6.78
CA TRP A 212 -13.68 16.89 8.19
C TRP A 212 -15.06 17.48 8.47
N GLN A 213 -15.57 18.38 7.61
CA GLN A 213 -16.93 18.92 7.73
C GLN A 213 -17.99 17.83 7.68
N ILE A 214 -17.83 16.85 6.78
CA ILE A 214 -18.77 15.72 6.64
C ILE A 214 -18.79 14.85 7.90
N ILE A 215 -17.63 14.53 8.48
CA ILE A 215 -17.55 13.61 9.64
C ILE A 215 -17.69 14.32 11.00
N LYS A 216 -17.61 15.64 11.04
CA LYS A 216 -17.66 16.46 12.26
C LYS A 216 -18.85 16.12 13.19
N PRO A 217 -20.08 15.88 12.70
CA PRO A 217 -21.19 15.46 13.56
C PRO A 217 -20.96 14.12 14.25
N LEU A 218 -20.18 13.22 13.63
CA LEU A 218 -19.88 11.90 14.18
C LEU A 218 -18.72 11.92 15.16
N SER A 219 -17.74 12.81 14.97
CA SER A 219 -16.51 12.85 15.78
C SER A 219 -16.63 13.70 17.04
N GLY A 220 -17.64 14.56 17.12
CA GLY A 220 -17.78 15.53 18.21
C GLY A 220 -16.82 16.72 18.07
N ALA A 221 -16.16 16.87 16.91
CA ALA A 221 -15.30 18.00 16.64
C ALA A 221 -16.11 19.31 16.53
N THR A 222 -15.51 20.42 16.97
CA THR A 222 -16.13 21.75 16.98
C THR A 222 -15.30 22.76 16.18
N GLY A 223 -15.90 23.89 15.80
CA GLY A 223 -15.22 24.97 15.05
C GLY A 223 -15.58 24.98 13.55
N GLU A 224 -15.40 26.11 12.88
CA GLU A 224 -15.88 26.31 11.50
C GLU A 224 -15.00 25.65 10.44
N THR A 225 -13.71 25.43 10.72
CA THR A 225 -12.72 24.91 9.77
C THR A 225 -11.70 24.04 10.51
N ILE A 226 -11.26 22.96 9.86
CA ILE A 226 -10.19 22.09 10.38
C ILE A 226 -8.85 22.87 10.51
N MET A 227 -8.66 23.94 9.74
CA MET A 227 -7.45 24.78 9.78
C MET A 227 -7.21 25.41 11.16
N HIS A 228 -8.28 25.63 11.95
CA HIS A 228 -8.18 26.18 13.30
C HIS A 228 -8.28 25.10 14.39
N ALA A 229 -8.44 23.83 14.03
CA ALA A 229 -8.48 22.74 14.99
C ALA A 229 -7.10 22.55 15.64
N SER A 230 -7.09 22.12 16.91
CA SER A 230 -5.82 21.83 17.61
C SER A 230 -5.08 20.70 16.90
N TYR A 231 -3.78 20.90 16.64
CA TYR A 231 -2.96 19.88 16.02
C TYR A 231 -2.83 18.66 16.96
N PRO A 232 -2.87 17.42 16.42
CA PRO A 232 -2.78 16.22 17.24
C PRO A 232 -1.49 16.17 18.06
N GLN A 233 -1.59 15.68 19.29
CA GLN A 233 -0.46 15.46 20.19
C GLN A 233 -0.48 14.02 20.68
N ALA A 234 0.65 13.34 20.50
CA ALA A 234 0.82 11.96 20.93
C ALA A 234 0.69 11.84 22.45
N ASP A 235 0.06 10.76 22.88
CA ASP A 235 -0.07 10.37 24.28
C ASP A 235 0.55 8.99 24.48
N ASP A 236 1.77 8.95 25.02
CA ASP A 236 2.53 7.73 25.23
C ASP A 236 1.79 6.70 26.11
N SER A 237 0.84 7.13 26.94
CA SER A 237 0.03 6.22 27.77
C SER A 237 -0.95 5.36 26.95
N LYS A 238 -1.23 5.77 25.70
CA LYS A 238 -2.08 5.02 24.77
C LYS A 238 -1.31 4.03 23.90
N ILE A 239 0.01 3.92 24.09
CA ILE A 239 0.83 2.93 23.38
C ILE A 239 0.76 1.58 24.12
N ASP A 240 0.02 0.64 23.53
CA ASP A 240 -0.09 -0.74 23.98
C ASP A 240 0.93 -1.61 23.23
N GLN A 241 2.07 -1.88 23.88
CA GLN A 241 3.16 -2.69 23.32
C GLN A 241 2.72 -4.13 23.02
N GLN A 242 1.81 -4.70 23.82
CA GLN A 242 1.30 -6.04 23.58
C GLN A 242 0.44 -6.06 22.31
N ALA A 243 -0.45 -5.08 22.14
CA ALA A 243 -1.26 -4.98 20.93
C ALA A 243 -0.42 -4.76 19.67
N LEU A 244 0.66 -3.97 19.76
CA LEU A 244 1.63 -3.81 18.67
C LEU A 244 2.26 -5.15 18.28
N SER A 245 2.80 -5.89 19.25
CA SER A 245 3.46 -7.18 18.99
C SER A 245 2.48 -8.26 18.50
N ASP A 246 1.27 -8.32 19.06
CA ASP A 246 0.26 -9.30 18.66
C ASP A 246 -0.23 -9.06 17.23
N VAL A 247 -0.46 -7.80 16.83
CA VAL A 247 -0.85 -7.51 15.45
C VAL A 247 0.32 -7.70 14.49
N GLU A 248 1.56 -7.34 14.84
CA GLU A 248 2.73 -7.64 14.01
C GLU A 248 2.87 -9.15 13.72
N TRP A 249 2.59 -9.99 14.72
CA TRP A 249 2.53 -11.43 14.53
C TRP A 249 1.42 -11.84 13.57
N LEU A 250 0.20 -11.28 13.71
CA LEU A 250 -0.90 -11.54 12.77
C LEU A 250 -0.55 -11.10 11.35
N GLN A 251 0.11 -9.95 11.20
CA GLN A 251 0.59 -9.43 9.92
C GLN A 251 1.59 -10.40 9.26
N SER A 252 2.51 -10.93 10.06
CA SER A 252 3.51 -11.91 9.62
C SER A 252 2.88 -13.23 9.17
N VAL A 253 1.86 -13.70 9.90
CA VAL A 253 1.10 -14.91 9.53
C VAL A 253 0.35 -14.72 8.21
N VAL A 254 -0.39 -13.62 8.07
CA VAL A 254 -1.13 -13.31 6.84
C VAL A 254 -0.17 -13.13 5.66
N ALA A 255 0.98 -12.47 5.86
CA ALA A 255 2.01 -12.33 4.83
C ALA A 255 2.57 -13.70 4.42
N GLY A 256 2.86 -14.60 5.38
CA GLY A 256 3.30 -15.96 5.10
C GLY A 256 2.30 -16.74 4.24
N VAL A 257 1.01 -16.71 4.60
CA VAL A 257 -0.04 -17.35 3.79
C VAL A 257 -0.16 -16.72 2.40
N ARG A 258 -0.10 -15.39 2.29
CA ARG A 258 -0.16 -14.68 0.99
C ARG A 258 1.04 -15.01 0.10
N ASN A 259 2.22 -15.14 0.68
CA ASN A 259 3.43 -15.54 -0.04
C ASN A 259 3.27 -16.96 -0.59
N ILE A 260 2.82 -17.91 0.23
CA ILE A 260 2.53 -19.27 -0.24
C ILE A 260 1.51 -19.24 -1.38
N ARG A 261 0.42 -18.46 -1.27
CA ARG A 261 -0.57 -18.33 -2.34
C ARG A 261 0.05 -17.82 -3.65
N GLY A 262 0.88 -16.78 -3.56
CA GLY A 262 1.53 -16.18 -4.72
C GLY A 262 2.51 -17.14 -5.38
N GLU A 263 3.36 -17.80 -4.59
CA GLU A 263 4.31 -18.81 -5.09
C GLU A 263 3.58 -19.96 -5.76
N MET A 264 2.52 -20.46 -5.12
CA MET A 264 1.76 -21.62 -5.59
C MET A 264 0.64 -21.28 -6.58
N ASN A 265 0.56 -20.02 -7.04
CA ASN A 265 -0.45 -19.50 -7.97
C ASN A 265 -1.90 -19.83 -7.56
N ILE A 266 -2.19 -19.80 -6.26
CA ILE A 266 -3.51 -20.10 -5.69
C ILE A 266 -4.36 -18.83 -5.69
N SER A 267 -5.59 -18.93 -6.18
CA SER A 267 -6.56 -17.83 -6.18
C SER A 267 -6.74 -17.21 -4.78
N PRO A 268 -6.73 -15.87 -4.64
CA PRO A 268 -7.02 -15.19 -3.39
C PRO A 268 -8.41 -15.49 -2.80
N ALA A 269 -9.36 -15.90 -3.65
CA ALA A 269 -10.74 -16.22 -3.26
C ALA A 269 -10.91 -17.67 -2.76
N LYS A 270 -9.89 -18.53 -2.89
CA LYS A 270 -9.95 -19.92 -2.43
C LYS A 270 -9.57 -19.99 -0.96
N ASP A 271 -10.45 -20.50 -0.12
CA ASP A 271 -10.12 -20.72 1.29
C ASP A 271 -9.07 -21.83 1.43
N LEU A 272 -8.11 -21.66 2.35
CA LEU A 272 -7.02 -22.63 2.57
C LEU A 272 -7.08 -23.28 3.95
N PRO A 273 -6.86 -24.60 4.05
CA PRO A 273 -6.46 -25.20 5.31
C PRO A 273 -5.03 -24.77 5.65
N VAL A 274 -4.81 -24.38 6.91
CA VAL A 274 -3.48 -24.00 7.41
C VAL A 274 -3.18 -24.78 8.68
N LEU A 275 -1.96 -25.33 8.74
CA LEU A 275 -1.41 -25.97 9.92
C LEU A 275 -0.28 -25.10 10.47
N PHE A 276 -0.17 -25.04 11.79
CA PHE A 276 0.90 -24.36 12.51
C PHE A 276 1.74 -25.39 13.25
N LYS A 277 3.06 -25.22 13.25
CA LYS A 277 4.01 -26.14 13.89
C LYS A 277 5.19 -25.36 14.45
N ASN A 278 5.90 -25.92 15.43
CA ASN A 278 7.16 -25.38 15.96
C ASN A 278 7.05 -23.95 16.53
N GLY A 279 5.85 -23.53 16.93
CA GLY A 279 5.63 -22.25 17.61
C GLY A 279 5.72 -22.36 19.13
N THR A 280 5.82 -21.21 19.79
CA THR A 280 5.83 -21.06 21.25
C THR A 280 4.42 -21.13 21.84
N SER A 281 4.31 -21.18 23.17
CA SER A 281 3.01 -21.05 23.86
C SER A 281 2.32 -19.72 23.55
N ASP A 282 3.10 -18.65 23.39
CA ASP A 282 2.59 -17.31 23.08
C ASP A 282 2.01 -17.26 21.66
N ASP A 283 2.65 -17.92 20.70
CA ASP A 283 2.12 -18.08 19.34
C ASP A 283 0.77 -18.82 19.35
N GLN A 284 0.68 -19.91 20.14
CA GLN A 284 -0.55 -20.67 20.28
C GLN A 284 -1.66 -19.84 20.94
N GLN A 285 -1.33 -19.04 21.95
CA GLN A 285 -2.27 -18.12 22.60
C GLN A 285 -2.75 -17.03 21.62
N ARG A 286 -1.83 -16.42 20.85
CA ARG A 286 -2.15 -15.44 19.81
C ARG A 286 -3.08 -16.03 18.76
N LEU A 287 -2.82 -17.26 18.32
CA LEU A 287 -3.68 -17.98 17.39
C LEU A 287 -5.08 -18.18 17.96
N ASN A 288 -5.19 -18.71 19.18
CA ASN A 288 -6.46 -19.00 19.83
C ASN A 288 -7.31 -17.73 20.01
N ASN A 289 -6.68 -16.63 20.40
CA ASN A 289 -7.36 -15.36 20.62
C ASN A 289 -7.83 -14.68 19.33
N ASN A 290 -7.21 -15.00 18.18
CA ASN A 290 -7.41 -14.27 16.92
C ASN A 290 -7.80 -15.17 15.74
N GLN A 291 -8.18 -16.43 15.97
CA GLN A 291 -8.44 -17.41 14.92
C GLN A 291 -9.51 -16.93 13.93
N GLN A 292 -10.61 -16.35 14.43
CA GLN A 292 -11.69 -15.85 13.56
C GLN A 292 -11.23 -14.70 12.68
N PHE A 293 -10.35 -13.84 13.20
CA PHE A 293 -9.78 -12.72 12.46
C PHE A 293 -8.85 -13.21 11.35
N LEU A 294 -7.94 -14.15 11.66
CA LEU A 294 -7.05 -14.77 10.67
C LEU A 294 -7.82 -15.49 9.56
N LYS A 295 -8.87 -16.24 9.91
CA LYS A 295 -9.72 -16.93 8.92
C LYS A 295 -10.28 -15.98 7.88
N LYS A 296 -10.72 -14.78 8.28
CA LYS A 296 -11.24 -13.78 7.34
C LYS A 296 -10.14 -13.10 6.54
N LEU A 297 -9.05 -12.67 7.19
CA LEU A 297 -8.02 -11.85 6.54
C LEU A 297 -7.12 -12.61 5.56
N ALA A 298 -6.86 -13.88 5.83
CA ALA A 298 -6.03 -14.75 4.99
C ALA A 298 -6.84 -15.74 4.15
N SER A 299 -8.18 -15.67 4.21
CA SER A 299 -9.12 -16.60 3.58
C SER A 299 -8.80 -18.04 3.97
N LEU A 300 -8.95 -18.38 5.25
CA LEU A 300 -8.62 -19.71 5.78
C LEU A 300 -9.87 -20.52 6.04
N GLU A 301 -9.89 -21.74 5.51
CA GLU A 301 -10.93 -22.74 5.75
C GLU A 301 -10.81 -23.28 7.20
N SER A 302 -9.59 -23.70 7.55
CA SER A 302 -9.28 -24.29 8.84
C SER A 302 -7.90 -23.86 9.33
N VAL A 303 -7.74 -23.92 10.64
CA VAL A 303 -6.52 -23.56 11.36
C VAL A 303 -6.31 -24.66 12.39
N THR A 304 -5.21 -25.39 12.28
CA THR A 304 -4.87 -26.52 13.16
C THR A 304 -3.46 -26.36 13.69
N TRP A 305 -3.25 -26.68 14.97
CA TRP A 305 -1.92 -26.72 15.57
C TRP A 305 -1.41 -28.16 15.60
N LEU A 306 -0.25 -28.43 15.00
CA LEU A 306 0.39 -29.74 15.03
C LEU A 306 1.25 -29.87 16.29
N ASN A 307 1.01 -30.94 17.04
CA ASN A 307 1.81 -31.33 18.19
C ASN A 307 2.98 -32.21 17.75
N THR A 308 3.95 -32.38 18.65
CA THR A 308 5.07 -33.30 18.44
C THR A 308 4.54 -34.72 18.21
N GLY A 309 4.85 -35.30 17.05
CA GLY A 309 4.42 -36.65 16.66
C GLY A 309 3.20 -36.70 15.74
N ASP A 310 2.53 -35.57 15.49
CA ASP A 310 1.47 -35.50 14.50
C ASP A 310 2.04 -35.71 13.08
N VAL A 311 1.24 -36.35 12.21
CA VAL A 311 1.62 -36.57 10.82
C VAL A 311 1.51 -35.26 10.05
N GLU A 312 2.65 -34.78 9.57
CA GLU A 312 2.72 -33.60 8.72
C GLU A 312 2.42 -33.97 7.26
N PRO A 313 1.35 -33.43 6.65
CA PRO A 313 1.09 -33.64 5.23
C PRO A 313 2.07 -32.82 4.38
N MET A 314 2.29 -33.25 3.13
CA MET A 314 3.09 -32.50 2.18
C MET A 314 2.51 -31.09 1.97
N SER A 315 3.26 -30.08 2.38
CA SER A 315 2.80 -28.70 2.50
C SER A 315 3.79 -27.72 1.91
N ALA A 316 3.30 -26.57 1.45
CA ALA A 316 4.13 -25.38 1.27
C ALA A 316 4.32 -24.70 2.63
N THR A 317 5.53 -24.18 2.88
CA THR A 317 5.93 -23.69 4.21
C THR A 317 6.34 -22.23 4.17
N ALA A 318 5.90 -21.45 5.15
CA ALA A 318 6.40 -20.12 5.45
C ALA A 318 6.80 -20.04 6.94
N LEU A 319 7.74 -19.17 7.28
CA LEU A 319 8.23 -18.99 8.64
C LEU A 319 7.75 -17.67 9.25
N VAL A 320 7.35 -17.71 10.52
CA VAL A 320 7.12 -16.56 11.38
C VAL A 320 7.93 -16.76 12.65
N GLY A 321 9.12 -16.15 12.69
CA GLY A 321 10.12 -16.49 13.70
C GLY A 321 10.57 -17.94 13.55
N GLN A 322 10.35 -18.76 14.58
CA GLN A 322 10.62 -20.21 14.55
C GLN A 322 9.38 -21.04 14.20
N MET A 323 8.18 -20.42 14.20
CA MET A 323 6.94 -21.08 13.87
C MET A 323 6.81 -21.30 12.36
N GLU A 324 6.39 -22.49 11.99
CA GLU A 324 6.11 -22.89 10.61
C GLU A 324 4.60 -22.78 10.33
N ILE A 325 4.27 -22.14 9.20
CA ILE A 325 2.94 -22.09 8.60
C ILE A 325 2.95 -23.05 7.43
N LEU A 326 2.08 -24.05 7.47
CA LEU A 326 2.01 -25.12 6.49
C LEU A 326 0.67 -25.06 5.77
N VAL A 327 0.68 -25.02 4.44
CA VAL A 327 -0.51 -25.14 3.60
C VAL A 327 -0.48 -26.50 2.91
N PRO A 328 -1.33 -27.47 3.32
CA PRO A 328 -1.39 -28.79 2.72
C PRO A 328 -1.75 -28.71 1.24
N MET A 329 -0.90 -29.25 0.36
CA MET A 329 -1.04 -29.02 -1.08
C MET A 329 -2.07 -29.93 -1.76
N ALA A 330 -2.47 -31.02 -1.10
CA ALA A 330 -3.42 -31.98 -1.63
C ALA A 330 -4.78 -31.30 -1.96
N GLY A 331 -5.23 -31.43 -3.21
CA GLY A 331 -6.49 -30.83 -3.69
C GLY A 331 -6.45 -29.31 -3.92
N LEU A 332 -5.33 -28.65 -3.65
CA LEU A 332 -5.18 -27.22 -3.87
C LEU A 332 -4.68 -26.86 -5.27
N ILE A 333 -3.83 -27.71 -5.85
CA ILE A 333 -3.21 -27.53 -7.17
C ILE A 333 -3.48 -28.73 -8.08
N ASP A 334 -3.80 -28.42 -9.34
CA ASP A 334 -3.68 -29.38 -10.44
C ASP A 334 -2.21 -29.45 -10.85
N LYS A 335 -1.51 -30.51 -10.39
CA LYS A 335 -0.07 -30.67 -10.58
C LYS A 335 0.32 -30.64 -12.05
N ASP A 336 -0.44 -31.34 -12.89
CA ASP A 336 -0.13 -31.46 -14.31
C ASP A 336 -0.31 -30.11 -15.01
N ALA A 337 -1.40 -29.39 -14.69
CA ALA A 337 -1.64 -28.06 -15.23
C ALA A 337 -0.57 -27.05 -14.78
N GLU A 338 -0.14 -27.12 -13.52
CA GLU A 338 0.85 -26.18 -12.97
C GLU A 338 2.27 -26.49 -13.48
N ILE A 339 2.66 -27.76 -13.58
CA ILE A 339 3.92 -28.17 -14.23
C ILE A 339 3.91 -27.72 -15.70
N ALA A 340 2.81 -27.90 -16.42
CA ALA A 340 2.68 -27.45 -17.81
C ALA A 340 2.81 -25.91 -17.93
N ARG A 341 2.19 -25.16 -17.01
CA ARG A 341 2.28 -23.69 -16.94
C ARG A 341 3.72 -23.23 -16.71
N LEU A 342 4.37 -23.74 -15.67
CA LEU A 342 5.76 -23.40 -15.32
C LEU A 342 6.73 -23.82 -16.41
N THR A 343 6.52 -24.97 -17.06
CA THR A 343 7.33 -25.42 -18.20
C THR A 343 7.20 -24.48 -19.39
N LYS A 344 6.00 -23.98 -19.66
CA LYS A 344 5.74 -22.98 -20.70
C LYS A 344 6.34 -21.61 -20.37
N GLU A 345 6.40 -21.25 -19.10
CA GLU A 345 7.04 -20.00 -18.65
C GLU A 345 8.57 -20.09 -18.75
N CYS A 346 9.15 -21.20 -18.27
CA CYS A 346 10.56 -21.55 -18.48
C CYS A 346 10.95 -21.48 -19.95
N SER A 347 10.16 -22.09 -20.86
CA SER A 347 10.51 -22.11 -22.28
C SER A 347 10.50 -20.72 -22.90
N LYS A 348 9.57 -19.83 -22.50
CA LYS A 348 9.57 -18.43 -22.94
C LYS A 348 10.81 -17.66 -22.48
N LEU A 349 11.19 -17.81 -21.21
CA LEU A 349 12.39 -17.14 -20.67
C LEU A 349 13.66 -17.66 -21.32
N ILE A 350 13.74 -18.98 -21.57
CA ILE A 350 14.87 -19.60 -22.30
C ILE A 350 14.96 -19.02 -23.73
N GLN A 351 13.85 -18.92 -24.46
CA GLN A 351 13.84 -18.29 -25.79
C GLN A 351 14.27 -16.81 -25.77
N ASP A 352 13.89 -16.06 -24.73
CA ASP A 352 14.30 -14.66 -24.56
C ASP A 352 15.80 -14.54 -24.24
N ILE A 353 16.33 -15.44 -23.40
CA ILE A 353 17.77 -15.58 -23.13
C ILE A 353 18.52 -15.86 -24.42
N GLU A 354 18.12 -16.88 -25.18
CA GLU A 354 18.79 -17.27 -26.44
C GLU A 354 18.80 -16.11 -27.45
N ARG A 355 17.68 -15.40 -27.59
CA ARG A 355 17.57 -14.24 -28.49
C ARG A 355 18.49 -13.10 -28.03
N THR A 356 18.55 -12.83 -26.74
CA THR A 356 19.35 -11.73 -26.17
C THR A 356 20.85 -12.07 -26.19
N GLU A 357 21.22 -13.32 -25.90
CA GLU A 357 22.60 -13.81 -26.02
C GLU A 357 23.08 -13.80 -27.47
N THR A 358 22.24 -14.18 -28.44
CA THR A 358 22.56 -14.07 -29.88
C THR A 358 22.84 -12.61 -30.27
N LYS A 359 22.05 -11.66 -29.75
CA LYS A 359 22.23 -10.22 -29.97
C LYS A 359 23.55 -9.71 -29.34
N LEU A 360 23.87 -10.16 -28.13
CA LEU A 360 25.10 -9.82 -27.42
C LEU A 360 26.35 -10.51 -28.00
N GLY A 361 26.20 -11.65 -28.67
CA GLY A 361 27.28 -12.34 -29.40
C GLY A 361 27.61 -11.71 -30.75
N ASN A 362 26.79 -10.77 -31.24
CA ASN A 362 27.08 -10.01 -32.46
C ASN A 362 28.04 -8.85 -32.16
N GLU A 363 29.31 -8.99 -32.54
CA GLU A 363 30.36 -7.98 -32.34
C GLU A 363 29.98 -6.61 -32.90
N ALA A 364 29.27 -6.56 -34.03
CA ALA A 364 28.83 -5.30 -34.64
C ALA A 364 27.75 -4.59 -33.80
N PHE A 365 26.92 -5.33 -33.06
CA PHE A 365 25.95 -4.75 -32.13
C PHE A 365 26.65 -4.21 -30.88
N VAL A 366 27.54 -5.00 -30.27
CA VAL A 366 28.28 -4.59 -29.06
C VAL A 366 29.16 -3.36 -29.32
N ALA A 367 29.79 -3.27 -30.50
CA ALA A 367 30.63 -2.15 -30.86
C ALA A 367 29.87 -0.86 -31.23
N LYS A 368 28.61 -0.97 -31.71
CA LYS A 368 27.83 0.18 -32.19
C LYS A 368 26.73 0.65 -31.23
N ALA A 369 26.25 -0.21 -30.34
CA ALA A 369 25.20 0.14 -29.40
C ALA A 369 25.75 0.99 -28.23
N PRO A 370 24.94 1.90 -27.65
CA PRO A 370 25.32 2.62 -26.44
C PRO A 370 25.65 1.65 -25.29
N ALA A 371 26.65 1.98 -24.48
CA ALA A 371 27.11 1.12 -23.38
C ALA A 371 25.98 0.77 -22.38
N GLU A 372 25.08 1.71 -22.11
CA GLU A 372 23.90 1.51 -21.25
C GLU A 372 22.94 0.45 -21.81
N VAL A 373 22.75 0.43 -23.14
CA VAL A 373 21.89 -0.57 -23.80
C VAL A 373 22.51 -1.95 -23.70
N VAL A 374 23.82 -2.08 -23.91
CA VAL A 374 24.53 -3.36 -23.78
C VAL A 374 24.51 -3.84 -22.31
N ALA A 375 24.66 -2.95 -21.34
CA ALA A 375 24.57 -3.27 -19.92
C ALA A 375 23.17 -3.77 -19.52
N ASN A 376 22.12 -3.09 -19.99
CA ASN A 376 20.73 -3.51 -19.72
C ASN A 376 20.41 -4.88 -20.31
N GLU A 377 20.86 -5.18 -21.53
CA GLU A 377 20.66 -6.51 -22.12
C GLU A 377 21.42 -7.61 -21.38
N ARG A 378 22.62 -7.32 -20.86
CA ARG A 378 23.38 -8.25 -20.00
C ARG A 378 22.67 -8.50 -18.67
N ASN A 379 22.16 -7.45 -18.03
CA ASN A 379 21.39 -7.57 -16.79
C ASN A 379 20.12 -8.39 -17.00
N ARG A 380 19.40 -8.15 -18.10
CA ARG A 380 18.22 -8.92 -18.48
C ARG A 380 18.50 -10.42 -18.62
N VAL A 381 19.63 -10.80 -19.24
CA VAL A 381 20.04 -12.22 -19.33
C VAL A 381 20.31 -12.80 -17.94
N ALA A 382 21.01 -12.07 -17.07
CA ALA A 382 21.30 -12.54 -15.71
C ALA A 382 20.02 -12.73 -14.89
N GLU A 383 19.10 -11.77 -14.93
CA GLU A 383 17.80 -11.83 -14.24
C GLU A 383 16.94 -13.00 -14.76
N ASN A 384 16.85 -13.17 -16.08
CA ASN A 384 16.09 -14.27 -16.68
C ASN A 384 16.69 -15.64 -16.33
N LYS A 385 18.01 -15.78 -16.25
CA LYS A 385 18.66 -17.05 -15.83
C LYS A 385 18.30 -17.41 -14.39
N ILE A 386 18.37 -16.44 -13.47
CA ILE A 386 17.95 -16.62 -12.07
C ILE A 386 16.47 -17.01 -12.01
N ALA A 387 15.60 -16.37 -12.80
CA ALA A 387 14.19 -16.71 -12.86
C ALA A 387 13.95 -18.14 -13.37
N VAL A 388 14.66 -18.58 -14.40
CA VAL A 388 14.57 -19.96 -14.92
C VAL A 388 15.01 -21.00 -13.88
N GLU A 389 16.09 -20.73 -13.13
CA GLU A 389 16.53 -21.62 -12.05
C GLU A 389 15.45 -21.77 -10.98
N LYS A 390 14.86 -20.65 -10.52
CA LYS A 390 13.75 -20.67 -9.56
C LYS A 390 12.52 -21.44 -10.06
N LEU A 391 12.13 -21.23 -11.31
CA LEU A 391 11.00 -21.95 -11.90
C LEU A 391 11.28 -23.46 -12.01
N ARG A 392 12.53 -23.87 -12.29
CA ARG A 392 12.91 -25.29 -12.31
C ARG A 392 12.89 -25.91 -10.92
N GLU A 393 13.40 -25.21 -9.90
CA GLU A 393 13.29 -25.66 -8.51
C GLU A 393 11.83 -25.81 -8.09
N GLN A 394 10.97 -24.88 -8.50
CA GLN A 394 9.54 -24.93 -8.25
C GLN A 394 8.87 -26.11 -8.94
N ILE A 395 9.19 -26.37 -10.22
CA ILE A 395 8.71 -27.57 -10.94
C ILE A 395 9.13 -28.83 -10.17
N GLN A 396 10.39 -28.92 -9.74
CA GLN A 396 10.89 -30.09 -9.01
C GLN A 396 10.15 -30.29 -7.67
N LYS A 397 9.89 -29.21 -6.93
CA LYS A 397 9.08 -29.24 -5.71
C LYS A 397 7.66 -29.73 -6.01
N ILE A 398 7.00 -29.20 -7.03
CA ILE A 398 5.62 -29.58 -7.39
C ILE A 398 5.53 -31.01 -7.92
N SER A 399 6.52 -31.48 -8.66
CA SER A 399 6.60 -32.88 -9.11
C SER A 399 6.82 -33.86 -7.95
N ALA A 400 7.40 -33.41 -6.85
CA ALA A 400 7.60 -34.21 -5.65
C ALA A 400 6.36 -34.23 -4.73
N LEU A 401 5.48 -33.22 -4.81
CA LEU A 401 4.16 -33.23 -4.16
C LEU A 401 3.34 -34.40 -4.65
#